data_AF-A0A6I3IH80-F1
#
_entry.id   AF-A0A6I3IH80-F1
#
_cell.length_a   1.000
_cell.length_b   1.000
_cell.length_c   1.000
_cell.angle_alpha   90.00
_cell.angle_beta   90.00
_cell.angle_gamma   90.00
#
_symmetry.space_group_name_H-M   'P 1'
#
loop_
_entity.id
_entity.type
_entity.pdbx_description
1 polymer ?
#
loop_
_entity_poly.entity_id
_entity_poly.type
_entity_poly.pdbx_seq_one_letter_code
_entity_poly.pdbx_strand_id
1 'polypeptide(L)'
;MTDLPPPPPPPPPPTGGTPPPAPPAPPAGGFAPPPIAQAGSAPNPNNGMAVAALVLGILTFVCLGPIAGILAIVFGFLGMKKAKELGGTGKGMALAGLILGAVGTIIAIILFVAFVVLAGTATVALKDATGKADPSTYTLKIDRCEVDSLGYPMMAGTISNQTSTSKSYLFEYEFRDPSGTLINNGTTLPNSVPGNDRIQWDIGSYTVTTASKVTCKITQVDNWFN
;
A
#
# COMPACT_ATOMS: atom_id res chain seq x y z
N MET A 1 -88.57 -30.51 -49.61
CA MET A 1 -87.34 -29.98 -49.01
C MET A 1 -86.95 -28.75 -49.78
N THR A 2 -87.16 -27.57 -49.21
CA THR A 2 -86.36 -26.37 -49.53
C THR A 2 -86.46 -25.46 -48.33
N ASP A 3 -85.33 -25.39 -47.61
CA ASP A 3 -85.01 -24.48 -46.52
C ASP A 3 -85.47 -23.05 -46.78
N LEU A 4 -86.18 -22.49 -45.81
CA LEU A 4 -86.40 -21.04 -45.73
C LEU A 4 -85.21 -20.42 -44.98
N PRO A 5 -84.61 -19.35 -45.52
CA PRO A 5 -83.42 -18.71 -44.95
C PRO A 5 -83.69 -18.01 -43.60
N PRO A 6 -82.64 -17.87 -42.76
CA PRO A 6 -82.75 -17.30 -41.42
C PRO A 6 -83.18 -15.82 -41.43
N PRO A 7 -83.93 -15.37 -40.41
CA PRO A 7 -84.39 -13.99 -40.31
C PRO A 7 -83.22 -13.00 -40.10
N PRO A 8 -83.33 -11.77 -40.66
CA PRO A 8 -82.25 -10.79 -40.68
C PRO A 8 -81.95 -10.17 -39.30
N PRO A 9 -80.69 -9.75 -39.06
CA PRO A 9 -80.27 -9.10 -37.83
C PRO A 9 -80.97 -7.73 -37.64
N PRO A 10 -81.21 -7.31 -36.37
CA PRO A 10 -81.89 -6.07 -36.05
C PRO A 10 -81.09 -4.82 -36.49
N PRO A 11 -81.80 -3.74 -36.88
CA PRO A 11 -81.19 -2.53 -37.43
C PRO A 11 -80.36 -1.76 -36.38
N PRO A 12 -79.25 -1.11 -36.81
CA PRO A 12 -78.40 -0.33 -35.93
C PRO A 12 -79.12 0.89 -35.33
N PRO A 13 -78.74 1.34 -34.12
CA PRO A 13 -79.35 2.48 -33.44
C PRO A 13 -79.26 3.80 -34.25
N PRO A 14 -80.19 4.74 -34.03
CA PRO A 14 -80.24 6.01 -34.76
C PRO A 14 -78.99 6.88 -34.52
N THR A 15 -78.45 7.41 -35.62
CA THR A 15 -77.41 8.43 -35.66
C THR A 15 -77.90 9.73 -34.99
N GLY A 16 -77.44 9.97 -33.77
CA GLY A 16 -77.64 11.24 -33.06
C GLY A 16 -76.84 12.37 -33.71
N GLY A 17 -77.49 13.51 -33.89
CA GLY A 17 -77.06 14.63 -34.74
C GLY A 17 -75.74 15.29 -34.35
N THR A 18 -75.13 15.89 -35.38
CA THR A 18 -73.96 16.75 -35.31
C THR A 18 -74.22 17.99 -34.44
N PRO A 19 -73.35 18.33 -33.48
CA PRO A 19 -73.39 19.64 -32.83
C PRO A 19 -73.19 20.78 -33.85
N PRO A 20 -73.77 21.97 -33.61
CA PRO A 20 -73.71 23.12 -34.53
C PRO A 20 -72.28 23.67 -34.71
N PRO A 21 -72.00 24.39 -35.82
CA PRO A 21 -70.68 24.93 -36.12
C PRO A 21 -70.20 25.92 -35.07
N ALA A 22 -68.96 25.75 -34.62
CA ALA A 22 -68.29 26.73 -33.75
C ALA A 22 -67.94 28.01 -34.53
N PRO A 23 -67.91 29.20 -33.87
CA PRO A 23 -67.53 30.47 -34.49
C PRO A 23 -66.11 30.47 -35.09
N PRO A 24 -65.83 31.30 -36.12
CA PRO A 24 -64.51 31.38 -36.75
C PRO A 24 -63.40 31.80 -35.78
N ALA A 25 -62.23 31.16 -35.92
CA ALA A 25 -61.05 31.35 -35.10
C ALA A 25 -60.36 32.73 -35.29
N PRO A 26 -59.80 33.32 -34.21
CA PRO A 26 -58.73 34.32 -34.33
C PRO A 26 -57.43 33.69 -34.87
N PRO A 27 -56.65 34.37 -35.72
CA PRO A 27 -55.41 33.84 -36.28
C PRO A 27 -54.31 33.55 -35.24
N ALA A 28 -53.52 32.52 -35.56
CA ALA A 28 -52.51 31.86 -34.74
C ALA A 28 -51.42 32.78 -34.15
N GLY A 29 -51.22 32.65 -32.83
CA GLY A 29 -49.96 32.92 -32.14
C GLY A 29 -49.44 31.59 -31.58
N GLY A 30 -48.25 31.18 -32.01
CA GLY A 30 -47.74 29.81 -31.88
C GLY A 30 -47.69 29.24 -30.46
N PHE A 31 -48.02 27.94 -30.37
CA PHE A 31 -47.69 27.10 -29.24
C PHE A 31 -46.18 26.80 -29.23
N ALA A 32 -45.54 27.06 -28.10
CA ALA A 32 -44.61 26.09 -27.54
C ALA A 32 -45.07 25.81 -26.10
N PRO A 33 -45.52 24.58 -25.78
CA PRO A 33 -45.69 24.15 -24.39
C PRO A 33 -44.36 24.37 -23.65
N PRO A 34 -44.36 24.74 -22.36
CA PRO A 34 -43.14 24.66 -21.57
C PRO A 34 -42.60 23.25 -21.72
N PRO A 35 -41.28 23.06 -21.95
CA PRO A 35 -40.72 21.73 -22.09
C PRO A 35 -41.16 20.96 -20.86
N ILE A 36 -41.92 19.89 -21.12
CA ILE A 36 -42.07 18.81 -20.16
C ILE A 36 -40.63 18.38 -19.96
N ALA A 37 -40.02 18.83 -18.86
CA ALA A 37 -38.82 18.23 -18.34
C ALA A 37 -39.27 16.83 -17.98
N GLN A 38 -39.17 15.98 -18.99
CA GLN A 38 -39.13 14.55 -18.91
C GLN A 38 -38.41 14.24 -17.60
N ALA A 39 -39.03 13.42 -16.77
CA ALA A 39 -38.41 12.81 -15.61
C ALA A 39 -37.21 11.98 -16.12
N GLY A 40 -36.16 12.68 -16.54
CA GLY A 40 -34.82 12.20 -16.61
C GLY A 40 -34.44 12.12 -15.16
N SER A 41 -34.59 10.93 -14.60
CA SER A 41 -33.54 10.33 -13.81
C SER A 41 -32.20 10.56 -14.52
N ALA A 42 -31.67 11.78 -14.46
CA ALA A 42 -30.25 11.97 -14.47
C ALA A 42 -29.78 11.07 -13.34
N PRO A 43 -28.95 10.04 -13.61
CA PRO A 43 -28.35 9.30 -12.53
C PRO A 43 -27.65 10.35 -11.70
N ASN A 44 -28.18 10.68 -10.52
CA ASN A 44 -27.42 11.38 -9.50
C ASN A 44 -26.12 10.58 -9.45
N PRO A 45 -24.96 11.15 -9.86
CA PRO A 45 -23.72 10.40 -9.85
C PRO A 45 -23.48 10.06 -8.40
N ASN A 46 -23.83 8.83 -8.08
CA ASN A 46 -24.02 8.37 -6.73
C ASN A 46 -22.70 8.61 -6.00
N ASN A 47 -22.84 9.09 -4.76
CA ASN A 47 -21.80 9.04 -3.73
C ASN A 47 -21.16 7.64 -3.58
N GLY A 48 -21.73 6.60 -4.22
CA GLY A 48 -21.13 5.28 -4.38
C GLY A 48 -19.82 5.28 -5.19
N MET A 49 -19.58 6.18 -6.14
CA MET A 49 -18.31 6.20 -6.88
C MET A 49 -17.17 6.81 -6.04
N ALA A 50 -17.49 7.79 -5.19
CA ALA A 50 -16.56 8.34 -4.21
C ALA A 50 -16.25 7.35 -3.09
N VAL A 51 -17.26 6.62 -2.61
CA VAL A 51 -17.09 5.54 -1.64
C VAL A 51 -16.38 4.34 -2.28
N ALA A 52 -16.64 3.99 -3.54
CA ALA A 52 -15.91 2.93 -4.25
C ALA A 52 -14.44 3.32 -4.49
N ALA A 53 -14.14 4.57 -4.84
CA ALA A 53 -12.77 5.06 -4.93
C ALA A 53 -12.07 5.07 -3.55
N LEU A 54 -12.79 5.38 -2.46
CA LEU A 54 -12.31 5.26 -1.09
C LEU A 54 -12.01 3.80 -0.73
N VAL A 55 -12.91 2.87 -1.04
CA VAL A 55 -12.76 1.44 -0.74
C VAL A 55 -11.69 0.78 -1.60
N LEU A 56 -11.60 1.08 -2.90
CA LEU A 56 -10.49 0.63 -3.75
C LEU A 56 -9.15 1.28 -3.32
N GLY A 57 -9.18 2.52 -2.84
CA GLY A 57 -8.02 3.19 -2.23
C GLY A 57 -7.55 2.52 -0.93
N ILE A 58 -8.49 2.04 -0.10
CA ILE A 58 -8.21 1.26 1.12
C ILE A 58 -7.74 -0.16 0.77
N LEU A 59 -8.33 -0.81 -0.25
CA LEU A 59 -7.92 -2.14 -0.70
C LEU A 59 -6.53 -2.13 -1.37
N THR A 60 -6.14 -1.03 -2.01
CA THR A 60 -4.76 -0.81 -2.50
C THR A 60 -3.79 -0.44 -1.38
N PHE A 61 -4.28 0.10 -0.25
CA PHE A 61 -3.54 0.45 0.98
C PHE A 61 -2.87 -0.74 1.67
N VAL A 62 -3.43 -1.95 1.51
CA VAL A 62 -2.91 -3.18 2.14
C VAL A 62 -1.74 -3.79 1.33
N CYS A 63 -1.61 -3.47 0.04
CA CYS A 63 -0.70 -4.21 -0.84
C CYS A 63 0.69 -3.55 -1.03
N LEU A 64 0.83 -2.21 -0.95
CA LEU A 64 2.05 -1.54 -1.46
C LEU A 64 2.49 -0.24 -0.72
N GLY A 65 3.08 -0.37 0.48
CA GLY A 65 4.27 0.38 0.93
C GLY A 65 4.29 1.94 1.01
N PRO A 66 5.48 2.54 1.28
CA PRO A 66 5.69 3.93 1.76
C PRO A 66 5.27 5.05 0.78
N ILE A 67 4.88 4.71 -0.45
CA ILE A 67 4.31 5.63 -1.44
C ILE A 67 2.89 6.06 -1.03
N ALA A 68 2.21 5.25 -0.21
CA ALA A 68 0.87 5.51 0.31
C ALA A 68 0.77 6.77 1.18
N GLY A 69 1.85 7.12 1.91
CA GLY A 69 1.86 8.29 2.79
C GLY A 69 1.78 9.62 2.03
N ILE A 70 2.49 9.71 0.91
CA ILE A 70 2.52 10.94 0.08
C ILE A 70 1.17 11.13 -0.62
N LEU A 71 0.58 10.04 -1.13
CA LEU A 71 -0.71 10.09 -1.79
C LEU A 71 -1.87 10.35 -0.80
N ALA A 72 -1.80 9.85 0.43
CA ALA A 72 -2.79 10.15 1.47
C ALA A 72 -2.87 11.65 1.79
N ILE A 73 -1.73 12.35 1.83
CA ILE A 73 -1.67 13.80 2.03
C ILE A 73 -2.32 14.51 0.82
N VAL A 74 -2.00 14.09 -0.40
CA VAL A 74 -2.55 14.68 -1.63
C VAL A 74 -4.06 14.45 -1.74
N PHE A 75 -4.54 13.24 -1.48
CA PHE A 75 -5.98 12.93 -1.52
C PHE A 75 -6.76 13.57 -0.36
N GLY A 76 -6.14 13.76 0.81
CA GLY A 76 -6.71 14.57 1.90
C GLY A 76 -6.90 16.03 1.48
N PHE A 77 -5.92 16.61 0.78
CA PHE A 77 -6.03 17.96 0.22
C PHE A 77 -7.10 18.07 -0.89
N LEU A 78 -7.22 17.06 -1.77
CA LEU A 78 -8.25 17.03 -2.82
C LEU A 78 -9.67 16.83 -2.25
N GLY A 79 -9.81 16.06 -1.17
CA GLY A 79 -11.07 15.90 -0.43
C GLY A 79 -11.55 17.21 0.20
N MET A 80 -10.63 17.99 0.78
CA MET A 80 -10.92 19.34 1.26
C MET A 80 -11.37 20.29 0.14
N LYS A 81 -10.79 20.18 -1.06
CA LYS A 81 -11.15 21.02 -2.21
C LYS A 81 -12.56 20.70 -2.73
N LYS A 82 -12.93 19.42 -2.85
CA LYS A 82 -14.28 19.01 -3.25
C LYS A 82 -15.36 19.35 -2.23
N ALA A 83 -15.03 19.37 -0.93
CA ALA A 83 -15.95 19.84 0.10
C ALA A 83 -16.31 21.33 -0.05
N LYS A 84 -15.43 22.13 -0.65
CA LYS A 84 -15.62 23.57 -0.88
C LYS A 84 -16.45 23.88 -2.14
N GLU A 85 -16.54 22.95 -3.10
CA GLU A 85 -17.20 23.15 -4.41
C GLU A 85 -18.72 22.87 -4.42
N LEU A 86 -19.30 22.31 -3.35
CA LEU A 86 -20.73 21.94 -3.26
C LEU A 86 -21.69 23.12 -3.00
N GLY A 87 -21.38 24.31 -3.54
CA GLY A 87 -22.07 25.56 -3.28
C GLY A 87 -23.54 25.63 -3.74
N GLY A 88 -24.50 25.45 -2.82
CA GLY A 88 -25.74 26.24 -2.86
C GLY A 88 -27.07 25.55 -2.58
N THR A 89 -27.28 24.28 -2.96
CA THR A 89 -28.57 23.58 -2.77
C THR A 89 -28.34 22.26 -2.05
N GLY A 90 -29.03 22.03 -0.92
CA GLY A 90 -28.75 20.88 -0.04
C GLY A 90 -27.83 21.17 1.14
N LYS A 91 -27.85 22.41 1.67
CA LYS A 91 -27.03 22.87 2.82
C LYS A 91 -26.93 21.87 3.99
N GLY A 92 -28.00 21.15 4.31
CA GLY A 92 -27.99 20.11 5.35
C GLY A 92 -27.15 18.87 4.98
N MET A 93 -27.26 18.38 3.75
CA MET A 93 -26.46 17.28 3.22
C MET A 93 -24.99 17.68 3.01
N ALA A 94 -24.74 18.93 2.58
CA ALA A 94 -23.39 19.47 2.45
C ALA A 94 -22.70 19.62 3.82
N LEU A 95 -23.43 20.10 4.84
CA LEU A 95 -22.93 20.19 6.21
C LEU A 95 -22.71 18.80 6.82
N ALA A 96 -23.63 17.86 6.60
CA ALA A 96 -23.47 16.47 7.05
C ALA A 96 -22.24 15.81 6.41
N GLY A 97 -22.02 16.00 5.10
CA GLY A 97 -20.83 15.52 4.41
C GLY A 97 -19.51 16.15 4.90
N LEU A 98 -19.53 17.45 5.24
CA LEU A 98 -18.39 18.13 5.83
C LEU A 98 -18.05 17.60 7.24
N ILE A 99 -19.07 17.39 8.07
CA ILE A 99 -18.91 16.86 9.44
C ILE A 99 -18.44 15.40 9.39
N LEU A 100 -19.05 14.55 8.55
CA LEU A 100 -18.61 13.16 8.35
C LEU A 100 -17.18 13.09 7.79
N GLY A 101 -16.82 14.01 6.89
CA GLY A 101 -15.46 14.14 6.38
C GLY A 101 -14.45 14.57 7.46
N ALA A 102 -14.80 15.55 8.30
CA ALA A 102 -13.95 16.01 9.39
C ALA A 102 -13.74 14.91 10.45
N VAL A 103 -14.82 14.25 10.87
CA VAL A 103 -14.76 13.12 11.80
C VAL A 103 -13.99 11.95 11.20
N GLY A 104 -14.24 11.61 9.93
CA GLY A 104 -13.51 10.58 9.21
C GLY A 104 -12.01 10.90 9.10
N THR A 105 -11.64 12.16 8.89
CA THR A 105 -10.25 12.61 8.84
C THR A 105 -9.57 12.48 10.20
N ILE A 106 -10.25 12.89 11.28
CA ILE A 106 -9.71 12.76 12.65
C ILE A 106 -9.50 11.30 13.00
N ILE A 107 -10.48 10.44 12.73
CA ILE A 107 -10.39 9.00 12.99
C ILE A 107 -9.25 8.38 12.15
N ALA A 108 -9.13 8.74 10.87
CA ALA A 108 -8.06 8.25 10.01
C ALA A 108 -6.67 8.68 10.52
N ILE A 109 -6.51 9.91 10.99
CA ILE A 109 -5.25 10.40 11.58
C ILE A 109 -4.93 9.62 12.86
N ILE A 110 -5.91 9.42 13.75
CA ILE A 110 -5.72 8.65 14.99
C ILE A 110 -5.30 7.22 14.68
N LEU A 111 -6.00 6.55 13.76
CA LEU A 111 -5.67 5.19 13.35
C LEU A 111 -4.31 5.12 12.65
N PHE A 112 -3.94 6.12 11.86
CA PHE A 112 -2.62 6.20 11.23
C PHE A 112 -1.50 6.37 12.26
N VAL A 113 -1.66 7.28 13.23
CA VAL A 113 -0.68 7.47 14.31
C VAL A 113 -0.57 6.21 15.16
N ALA A 114 -1.69 5.60 15.54
CA ALA A 114 -1.71 4.33 16.27
C ALA A 114 -1.00 3.22 15.49
N PHE A 115 -1.25 3.09 14.19
CA PHE A 115 -0.60 2.13 13.32
C PHE A 115 0.91 2.37 13.19
N VAL A 116 1.33 3.63 12.99
CA VAL A 116 2.76 3.99 12.89
C VAL A 116 3.49 3.75 14.21
N VAL A 117 2.86 4.04 15.35
CA VAL A 117 3.44 3.75 16.67
C VAL A 117 3.55 2.24 16.89
N LEU A 118 2.49 1.48 16.61
CA LEU A 118 2.47 0.03 16.78
C LEU A 118 3.48 -0.65 15.83
N ALA A 119 3.48 -0.29 14.54
CA ALA A 119 4.42 -0.81 13.55
C ALA A 119 5.87 -0.34 13.82
N GLY A 120 6.04 0.89 14.31
CA GLY A 120 7.33 1.45 14.68
C GLY A 120 8.02 0.65 15.78
N THR A 121 7.29 0.23 16.82
CA THR A 121 7.86 -0.61 17.88
C THR A 121 8.39 -1.95 17.36
N ALA A 122 7.73 -2.56 16.37
CA ALA A 122 8.22 -3.78 15.75
C ALA A 122 9.56 -3.55 15.01
N THR A 123 9.73 -2.39 14.36
CA THR A 123 11.01 -2.07 13.68
C THR A 123 12.16 -1.79 14.63
N VAL A 124 11.89 -1.29 15.85
CA VAL A 124 12.92 -1.03 16.85
C VAL A 124 13.43 -2.35 17.44
N ALA A 125 12.52 -3.26 17.81
CA ALA A 125 12.90 -4.58 18.32
C ALA A 125 13.70 -5.40 17.30
N LEU A 126 13.34 -5.32 16.02
CA LEU A 126 14.09 -5.98 14.95
C LEU A 126 15.47 -5.37 14.74
N LYS A 127 15.59 -4.03 14.80
CA LYS A 127 16.88 -3.35 14.69
C LYS A 127 17.83 -3.70 15.83
N ASP A 128 17.33 -3.87 17.05
CA ASP A 128 18.17 -4.28 18.16
C ASP A 128 18.62 -5.75 18.04
N ALA A 129 17.75 -6.61 17.48
CA ALA A 129 18.03 -8.03 17.27
C ALA A 129 18.91 -8.34 16.05
N THR A 130 18.89 -7.51 15.00
CA THR A 130 19.61 -7.76 13.74
C THR A 130 20.50 -6.61 13.27
N GLY A 131 20.61 -5.53 14.04
CA GLY A 131 21.42 -4.37 13.71
C GLY A 131 22.87 -4.53 14.15
N LYS A 132 23.64 -3.45 14.00
CA LYS A 132 25.06 -3.41 14.37
C LYS A 132 25.24 -3.82 15.83
N ALA A 133 26.11 -4.80 16.05
CA ALA A 133 26.43 -5.25 17.39
C ALA A 133 27.18 -4.13 18.13
N ASP A 134 26.87 -3.94 19.41
CA ASP A 134 27.58 -2.99 20.25
C ASP A 134 29.00 -3.52 20.51
N PRO A 135 30.06 -2.76 20.15
CA PRO A 135 31.44 -3.17 20.36
C PRO A 135 31.80 -3.44 21.82
N SER A 136 31.01 -3.01 22.81
CA SER A 136 31.23 -3.37 24.22
C SER A 136 30.76 -4.78 24.57
N THR A 137 29.90 -5.40 23.76
CA THR A 137 29.29 -6.71 24.06
C THR A 137 30.11 -7.89 23.55
N TYR A 138 31.10 -7.65 22.70
CA TYR A 138 31.94 -8.69 22.15
C TYR A 138 33.40 -8.26 22.06
N THR A 139 34.29 -9.24 21.93
CA THR A 139 35.69 -9.01 21.60
C THR A 139 36.06 -9.92 20.43
N LEU A 140 36.42 -9.31 19.31
CA LEU A 140 36.79 -10.01 18.08
C LEU A 140 38.29 -9.92 17.87
N LYS A 141 38.92 -11.06 17.61
CA LYS A 141 40.35 -11.16 17.26
C LYS A 141 40.50 -11.97 15.99
N ILE A 142 41.34 -11.48 15.08
CA ILE A 142 41.79 -12.22 13.90
C ILE A 142 43.12 -12.85 14.27
N ASP A 143 43.15 -14.18 14.35
CA ASP A 143 44.33 -14.95 14.77
C ASP A 143 45.17 -15.42 13.57
N ARG A 144 44.52 -15.66 12.42
CA ARG A 144 45.16 -16.10 11.18
C ARG A 144 44.58 -15.34 9.99
N CYS A 145 45.45 -14.92 9.08
CA CYS A 145 45.09 -14.32 7.79
C CYS A 145 46.16 -14.70 6.77
N GLU A 146 45.89 -15.73 5.97
CA GLU A 146 46.89 -16.37 5.11
C GLU A 146 46.24 -16.81 3.79
N VAL A 147 47.05 -17.17 2.80
CA VAL A 147 46.60 -17.81 1.55
C VAL A 147 47.00 -19.27 1.62
N ASP A 148 46.07 -20.18 1.32
CA ASP A 148 46.32 -21.61 1.32
C ASP A 148 47.25 -22.05 0.18
N SER A 149 47.62 -23.33 0.15
CA SER A 149 48.51 -23.88 -0.89
C SER A 149 47.91 -23.87 -2.30
N LEU A 150 46.59 -23.70 -2.42
CA LEU A 150 45.84 -23.64 -3.67
C LEU A 150 45.53 -22.19 -4.11
N GLY A 151 45.94 -21.20 -3.32
CA GLY A 151 45.76 -19.78 -3.61
C GLY A 151 44.45 -19.18 -3.06
N TYR A 152 43.72 -19.86 -2.19
CA TYR A 152 42.51 -19.34 -1.55
C TYR A 152 42.86 -18.56 -0.26
N PRO A 153 42.48 -17.28 -0.16
CA PRO A 153 42.56 -16.51 1.07
C PRO A 153 41.70 -17.15 2.18
N MET A 154 42.27 -17.27 3.37
CA MET A 154 41.57 -17.71 4.57
C MET A 154 41.83 -16.77 5.74
N MET A 155 40.83 -16.62 6.60
CA MET A 155 40.92 -15.88 7.85
C MET A 155 40.30 -16.73 8.96
N ALA A 156 40.97 -16.82 10.09
CA ALA A 156 40.42 -17.45 11.28
C ALA A 156 40.68 -16.60 12.50
N GLY A 157 39.82 -16.73 13.50
CA GLY A 157 39.90 -15.91 14.69
C GLY A 157 39.03 -16.41 15.82
N THR A 158 38.96 -15.59 16.86
CA THR A 158 38.19 -15.86 18.06
C THR A 158 37.22 -14.72 18.30
N ILE A 159 35.97 -15.05 18.61
CA ILE A 159 34.99 -14.09 19.14
C ILE A 159 34.62 -14.49 20.57
N SER A 160 34.59 -13.52 21.47
CA SER A 160 34.13 -13.69 22.84
C SER A 160 32.92 -12.83 23.12
N ASN A 161 31.92 -13.40 23.79
CA ASN A 161 30.73 -12.72 24.24
C ASN A 161 30.94 -12.22 25.67
N GLN A 162 30.87 -10.90 25.85
CA GLN A 162 31.07 -10.23 27.14
C GLN A 162 29.77 -10.12 27.96
N THR A 163 28.67 -10.68 27.45
CA THR A 163 27.36 -10.67 28.11
C THR A 163 27.07 -12.01 28.77
N SER A 164 26.24 -12.00 29.82
CA SER A 164 25.86 -13.22 30.55
C SER A 164 24.89 -14.13 29.78
N THR A 165 24.26 -13.63 28.72
CA THR A 165 23.34 -14.37 27.87
C THR A 165 24.04 -14.84 26.61
N SER A 166 23.64 -15.99 26.06
CA SER A 166 24.07 -16.39 24.71
C SER A 166 23.73 -15.28 23.71
N LYS A 167 24.62 -15.03 22.75
CA LYS A 167 24.41 -14.09 21.64
C LYS A 167 24.94 -14.66 20.35
N SER A 168 24.24 -14.39 19.25
CA SER A 168 24.65 -14.79 17.91
C SER A 168 25.13 -13.57 17.12
N TYR A 169 26.29 -13.71 16.48
CA TYR A 169 26.92 -12.63 15.72
C TYR A 169 27.11 -13.02 14.26
N LEU A 170 26.97 -12.04 13.38
CA LEU A 170 27.18 -12.15 11.94
C LEU A 170 28.33 -11.22 11.55
N PHE A 171 29.30 -11.69 10.76
CA PHE A 171 30.45 -10.88 10.37
C PHE A 171 30.40 -10.57 8.88
N GLU A 172 30.57 -9.30 8.53
CA GLU A 172 30.94 -8.93 7.17
C GLU A 172 32.47 -8.87 7.07
N TYR A 173 33.00 -9.48 6.02
CA TYR A 173 34.44 -9.59 5.82
C TYR A 173 34.84 -9.19 4.40
N GLU A 174 36.10 -8.78 4.28
CA GLU A 174 36.76 -8.51 3.01
C GLU A 174 38.18 -9.08 3.02
N PHE A 175 38.52 -9.77 1.93
CA PHE A 175 39.88 -10.12 1.56
C PHE A 175 40.36 -9.15 0.49
N ARG A 176 41.49 -8.52 0.74
CA ARG A 176 42.13 -7.58 -0.18
C ARG A 176 43.55 -8.03 -0.49
N ASP A 177 44.01 -7.72 -1.69
CA ASP A 177 45.40 -7.94 -2.07
C ASP A 177 46.32 -6.90 -1.39
N PRO A 178 47.65 -7.00 -1.56
CA PRO A 178 48.59 -6.02 -1.02
C PRO A 178 48.45 -4.61 -1.63
N SER A 179 47.82 -4.48 -2.80
CA SER A 179 47.54 -3.19 -3.44
C SER A 179 46.28 -2.50 -2.89
N GLY A 180 45.48 -3.22 -2.10
CA GLY A 180 44.19 -2.77 -1.57
C GLY A 180 42.98 -3.14 -2.44
N THR A 181 43.21 -3.79 -3.58
CA THR A 181 42.16 -4.30 -4.48
C THR A 181 41.37 -5.40 -3.79
N LEU A 182 40.04 -5.31 -3.88
CA LEU A 182 39.15 -6.31 -3.29
C LEU A 182 39.27 -7.63 -4.07
N ILE A 183 39.64 -8.69 -3.35
CA ILE A 183 39.66 -10.06 -3.88
C ILE A 183 38.26 -10.66 -3.74
N ASN A 184 37.72 -10.62 -2.52
CA ASN A 184 36.42 -11.20 -2.21
C ASN A 184 35.85 -10.56 -0.93
N ASN A 185 34.53 -10.49 -0.84
CA ASN A 185 33.80 -10.08 0.34
C ASN A 185 32.61 -11.01 0.58
N GLY A 186 32.07 -10.97 1.78
CA GLY A 186 30.89 -11.73 2.11
C GLY A 186 30.46 -11.57 3.55
N THR A 187 29.53 -12.42 3.93
CA THR A 187 28.93 -12.43 5.26
C THR A 187 28.96 -13.86 5.79
N THR A 188 29.32 -14.02 7.06
CA THR A 188 29.39 -15.35 7.67
C THR A 188 28.01 -15.89 8.02
N LEU A 189 27.96 -17.19 8.30
CA LEU A 189 26.84 -17.77 9.03
C LEU A 189 26.78 -17.20 10.47
N PRO A 190 25.60 -17.25 11.11
CA PRO A 190 25.46 -16.84 12.50
C PRO A 190 26.33 -17.67 13.43
N ASN A 191 27.14 -16.98 14.23
CA ASN A 191 28.05 -17.57 15.20
C ASN A 191 27.44 -17.43 16.60
N SER A 192 26.84 -18.50 17.12
CA SER A 192 26.24 -18.52 18.46
C SER A 192 27.32 -18.69 19.53
N VAL A 193 27.49 -17.67 20.37
CA VAL A 193 28.50 -17.60 21.42
C VAL A 193 27.80 -17.63 22.78
N PRO A 194 28.01 -18.68 23.60
CA PRO A 194 27.46 -18.74 24.95
C PRO A 194 27.87 -17.52 25.78
N GLY A 195 27.07 -17.20 26.80
CA GLY A 195 27.32 -16.05 27.67
C GLY A 195 28.65 -16.20 28.41
N ASN A 196 29.44 -15.12 28.47
CA ASN A 196 30.78 -15.07 29.04
C ASN A 196 31.77 -16.12 28.48
N ASP A 197 31.52 -16.61 27.26
CA ASP A 197 32.35 -17.62 26.62
C ASP A 197 32.95 -17.10 25.30
N ARG A 198 33.73 -17.95 24.63
CA ARG A 198 34.35 -17.66 23.34
C ARG A 198 34.29 -18.86 22.41
N ILE A 199 34.21 -18.59 21.12
CA ILE A 199 34.31 -19.61 20.08
C ILE A 199 35.31 -19.19 19.01
N GLN A 200 35.81 -20.18 18.28
CA GLN A 200 36.62 -19.96 17.09
C GLN A 200 35.74 -19.92 15.85
N TRP A 201 36.14 -19.11 14.89
CA TRP A 201 35.50 -19.00 13.59
C TRP A 201 36.58 -19.05 12.50
N ASP A 202 36.19 -19.56 11.34
CA ASP A 202 37.01 -19.60 10.14
C ASP A 202 36.20 -19.16 8.92
N ILE A 203 36.88 -18.50 7.99
CA ILE A 203 36.32 -17.96 6.76
C ILE A 203 37.32 -18.24 5.65
N GLY A 204 36.90 -19.04 4.67
CA GLY A 204 37.63 -19.25 3.43
C GLY A 204 36.95 -18.52 2.28
N SER A 205 37.75 -17.92 1.39
CA SER A 205 37.25 -17.41 0.12
C SER A 205 37.16 -18.52 -0.91
N TYR A 206 36.16 -18.45 -1.79
CA TYR A 206 36.06 -19.31 -2.98
C TYR A 206 36.79 -18.72 -4.20
N THR A 207 37.40 -17.55 -4.05
CA THR A 207 38.12 -16.85 -5.12
C THR A 207 39.63 -17.00 -4.91
N VAL A 208 40.31 -17.57 -5.91
CA VAL A 208 41.76 -17.72 -5.90
C VAL A 208 42.44 -16.38 -6.15
N THR A 209 43.55 -16.13 -5.47
CA THR A 209 44.43 -14.98 -5.71
C THR A 209 45.83 -15.43 -6.11
N THR A 210 46.50 -14.62 -6.92
CA THR A 210 47.93 -14.79 -7.26
C THR A 210 48.85 -14.08 -6.25
N ALA A 211 48.28 -13.31 -5.32
CA ALA A 211 49.03 -12.62 -4.29
C ALA A 211 49.53 -13.63 -3.23
N SER A 212 50.81 -13.53 -2.86
CA SER A 212 51.41 -14.35 -1.80
C SER A 212 51.03 -13.92 -0.38
N LYS A 213 50.45 -12.72 -0.24
CA LYS A 213 49.95 -12.17 1.02
C LYS A 213 48.62 -11.47 0.76
N VAL A 214 47.75 -11.53 1.77
CA VAL A 214 46.43 -10.88 1.74
C VAL A 214 46.21 -10.07 3.00
N THR A 215 45.34 -9.07 2.89
CA THR A 215 44.83 -8.31 4.02
C THR A 215 43.42 -8.79 4.30
N CYS A 216 43.20 -9.32 5.50
CA CYS A 216 41.87 -9.73 5.95
C CYS A 216 41.30 -8.68 6.88
N LYS A 217 40.05 -8.29 6.64
CA LYS A 217 39.37 -7.27 7.42
C LYS A 217 37.95 -7.71 7.73
N ILE A 218 37.55 -7.53 8.98
CA ILE A 218 36.15 -7.57 9.37
C ILE A 218 35.63 -6.14 9.27
N THR A 219 34.68 -5.90 8.38
CA THR A 219 34.13 -4.56 8.11
C THR A 219 33.03 -4.21 9.08
N GLN A 220 32.23 -5.20 9.47
CA GLN A 220 31.07 -5.01 10.35
C GLN A 220 30.79 -6.29 11.15
N VAL A 221 30.25 -6.10 12.35
CA VAL A 221 29.68 -7.16 13.18
C VAL A 221 28.25 -6.77 13.50
N ASP A 222 27.33 -7.65 13.15
CA ASP A 222 25.90 -7.47 13.39
C ASP A 222 25.41 -8.51 14.39
N ASN A 223 24.38 -8.15 15.16
CA ASN A 223 23.62 -9.12 15.93
C ASN A 223 22.81 -9.99 14.97
N TRP A 224 22.58 -11.24 15.35
CA TRP A 224 21.69 -12.13 14.63
C TRP A 224 20.74 -12.80 15.61
N PHE A 225 19.51 -12.28 15.74
CA PHE A 225 18.41 -12.85 16.53
C PHE A 225 18.82 -13.51 17.86
N ASN A 226 18.63 -12.77 18.95
CA ASN A 226 18.92 -13.22 20.31
C ASN A 226 17.74 -13.87 21.00
#